data_AF-A0A7C1M7T0-F1
#
_entry.id   AF-A0A7C1M7T0-F1
#
_cell.length_a   1.000
_cell.length_b   1.000
_cell.length_c   1.000
_cell.angle_alpha   90.00
_cell.angle_beta   90.00
_cell.angle_gamma   90.00
#
_symmetry.space_group_name_H-M   'P 1'
#
loop_
_entity.id
_entity.type
_entity.pdbx_description
1 polymer ?
#
loop_
_entity_poly.entity_id
_entity_poly.type
_entity_poly.pdbx_seq_one_letter_code
_entity_poly.pdbx_strand_id
1 'polypeptide(L)'
;MKRIKKISIEAFRGLAVIMMFIIQSGLILAQQPTHYPDDHGPIPPTLINILIFIGGPILLFIIYYYYRKRDKKKKKEAEREIKAKIESKDEDVTQA
;
A
#
# COMPACT_ATOMS: atom_id res chain seq x y z
N MET A 1 -31.63 24.95 29.86
CA MET A 1 -30.91 24.82 28.57
C MET A 1 -29.96 23.61 28.48
N LYS A 2 -29.16 23.27 29.51
CA LYS A 2 -28.19 22.15 29.45
C LYS A 2 -28.79 20.75 29.23
N ARG A 3 -29.97 20.45 29.81
CA ARG A 3 -30.63 19.13 29.66
C ARG A 3 -31.18 18.88 28.25
N ILE A 4 -31.73 19.91 27.60
CA ILE A 4 -32.27 19.83 26.23
C ILE A 4 -31.13 19.54 25.23
N LYS A 5 -29.98 20.21 25.39
CA LYS A 5 -28.77 19.95 24.58
C LYS A 5 -28.20 18.54 24.80
N LYS A 6 -28.30 17.99 26.02
CA LYS A 6 -27.85 16.63 26.31
C LYS A 6 -28.74 15.59 25.61
N ILE A 7 -30.06 15.75 25.67
CA ILE A 7 -31.02 14.86 25.00
C ILE A 7 -30.83 14.90 23.47
N SER A 8 -30.59 16.07 22.88
CA SER A 8 -30.33 16.18 21.44
C SER A 8 -29.02 15.51 21.01
N ILE A 9 -27.99 15.51 21.87
CA ILE A 9 -26.71 14.84 21.59
C ILE A 9 -26.86 13.32 21.70
N GLU A 10 -27.56 12.80 22.72
CA GLU A 10 -27.78 11.36 22.84
C GLU A 10 -28.71 10.82 21.73
N ALA A 11 -29.73 11.59 21.34
CA ALA A 11 -30.58 11.24 20.20
C ALA A 11 -29.79 11.23 18.87
N PHE A 12 -28.90 12.20 18.67
CA PHE A 12 -28.02 12.24 17.51
C PHE A 12 -27.03 11.07 17.51
N ARG A 13 -26.46 10.72 18.67
CA ARG A 13 -25.59 9.54 18.82
C ARG A 13 -26.33 8.25 18.53
N GLY A 14 -27.55 8.09 19.06
CA GLY A 14 -28.40 6.93 18.77
C GLY A 14 -28.72 6.81 17.28
N LEU A 15 -29.09 7.93 16.64
CA LEU A 15 -29.33 7.98 15.20
C LEU A 15 -28.07 7.61 14.39
N ALA A 16 -26.90 8.12 14.78
CA ALA A 16 -25.63 7.82 14.11
C ALA A 16 -25.28 6.33 14.21
N VAL A 17 -25.51 5.70 15.37
CA VAL A 17 -25.30 4.25 15.55
C VAL A 17 -26.26 3.46 14.66
N ILE A 18 -27.54 3.82 14.61
CA ILE A 18 -28.53 3.15 13.75
C ILE A 18 -28.14 3.30 12.26
N MET A 19 -27.73 4.48 11.83
CA MET A 19 -27.26 4.71 10.46
C MET A 19 -26.02 3.87 10.14
N MET A 20 -25.08 3.76 11.07
CA MET A 20 -23.90 2.89 10.92
C MET A 20 -24.31 1.43 10.70
N PHE A 21 -25.27 0.91 11.48
CA PHE A 21 -25.74 -0.46 11.31
C PHE A 21 -26.40 -0.71 9.95
N ILE A 22 -27.23 0.23 9.46
CA ILE A 22 -27.90 0.12 8.16
C ILE A 22 -26.88 0.12 7.01
N ILE A 23 -25.88 1.00 7.08
CA ILE A 23 -24.82 1.08 6.06
C ILE A 23 -24.00 -0.21 6.05
N GLN A 24 -23.61 -0.71 7.23
CA GLN A 24 -22.83 -1.93 7.34
C GLN A 24 -23.62 -3.17 6.90
N SER A 25 -24.92 -3.27 7.22
CA SER A 25 -25.75 -4.38 6.76
C SER A 25 -25.88 -4.41 5.23
N GLY A 26 -25.99 -3.25 4.59
CA GLY A 26 -26.03 -3.16 3.12
C GLY A 26 -24.73 -3.65 2.48
N LEU A 27 -23.58 -3.30 3.07
CA LEU A 27 -22.27 -3.75 2.58
C LEU A 27 -22.08 -5.26 2.76
N ILE A 28 -22.54 -5.83 3.87
CA ILE A 28 -22.45 -7.28 4.11
C ILE A 28 -23.29 -8.04 3.07
N LEU A 29 -24.51 -7.59 2.79
CA LEU A 29 -25.37 -8.21 1.77
C LEU A 29 -24.81 -8.03 0.36
N ALA A 30 -24.23 -6.87 0.05
CA ALA A 30 -23.60 -6.61 -1.24
C ALA A 30 -22.32 -7.43 -1.47
N GLN A 31 -21.66 -7.86 -0.39
CA GLN A 31 -20.48 -8.72 -0.43
C GLN A 31 -20.82 -10.22 -0.44
N GLN A 32 -22.09 -10.60 -0.35
CA GLN A 32 -22.44 -12.01 -0.46
C GLN A 32 -22.14 -12.49 -1.90
N PRO A 33 -21.45 -13.64 -2.06
CA PRO A 33 -21.24 -14.21 -3.37
C PRO A 33 -22.61 -14.53 -3.97
N THR A 34 -22.95 -13.86 -5.06
CA THR A 34 -24.22 -14.11 -5.79
C THR A 34 -24.16 -15.40 -6.60
N HIS A 35 -22.96 -15.93 -6.80
CA HIS A 35 -22.69 -17.18 -7.49
C HIS A 35 -21.70 -17.97 -6.64
N TYR A 36 -22.03 -19.23 -6.36
CA TYR A 36 -21.01 -20.16 -5.89
C TYR A 36 -19.96 -20.29 -7.00
N PRO A 37 -18.66 -20.31 -6.67
CA PRO A 37 -17.67 -20.67 -7.66
C PRO A 37 -18.02 -22.07 -8.15
N ASP A 38 -18.24 -22.22 -9.45
CA ASP A 38 -18.33 -23.54 -10.05
C ASP A 38 -17.03 -24.28 -9.73
N ASP A 39 -17.11 -25.60 -9.54
CA ASP A 39 -15.94 -26.45 -9.37
C ASP A 39 -15.17 -26.50 -10.69
N HIS A 40 -14.42 -25.44 -10.94
CA HIS A 40 -13.41 -25.39 -11.97
C HIS A 40 -12.29 -26.28 -11.46
N GLY A 41 -12.24 -27.52 -11.97
CA GLY A 41 -11.15 -28.46 -11.70
C GLY A 41 -9.75 -27.86 -11.99
N PRO A 42 -8.69 -28.67 -11.97
CA PRO A 42 -7.33 -28.17 -12.08
C PRO A 42 -7.15 -27.16 -13.23
N ILE A 43 -6.54 -26.02 -12.93
CA ILE A 43 -6.31 -24.95 -13.91
C ILE A 43 -5.55 -25.55 -15.11
N PRO A 44 -6.11 -25.51 -16.33
CA PRO A 44 -5.45 -26.11 -17.47
C PRO A 44 -4.12 -25.39 -17.75
N PRO A 45 -3.06 -26.12 -18.15
CA PRO A 45 -1.75 -25.55 -18.45
C PRO A 45 -1.75 -24.83 -19.81
N THR A 46 -2.60 -23.82 -19.95
CA THR A 46 -2.60 -22.92 -21.10
C THR A 46 -1.39 -21.98 -21.03
N LEU A 47 -0.95 -21.49 -22.19
CA LEU A 47 0.16 -20.54 -22.25
C LEU A 47 -0.09 -19.30 -21.38
N ILE A 48 -1.33 -18.80 -21.36
CA ILE A 48 -1.72 -17.62 -20.57
C ILE A 48 -1.58 -17.92 -19.07
N ASN A 49 -2.06 -19.08 -18.60
CA ASN A 49 -1.95 -19.45 -17.20
C ASN A 49 -0.49 -19.61 -16.77
N ILE A 50 0.35 -20.22 -17.61
CA ILE A 50 1.80 -20.33 -17.36
C ILE A 50 2.43 -18.94 -17.24
N LEU A 51 2.13 -18.03 -18.16
CA LEU A 51 2.67 -16.67 -18.13
C LEU A 51 2.23 -15.90 -16.88
N ILE A 52 0.99 -16.07 -16.42
CA ILE A 52 0.49 -15.38 -15.22
C ILE A 52 1.10 -15.99 -13.95
N PHE A 53 1.00 -17.31 -13.79
CA PHE A 53 1.37 -17.99 -12.54
C PHE A 53 2.88 -18.20 -12.38
N ILE A 54 3.64 -18.31 -13.47
CA ILE A 54 5.11 -18.45 -13.43
C ILE A 54 5.78 -17.18 -13.91
N GLY A 55 5.36 -16.64 -15.05
CA GLY A 55 5.95 -15.43 -15.62
C GLY A 55 5.75 -14.19 -14.74
N GLY A 56 4.57 -14.03 -14.12
CA GLY A 56 4.26 -12.92 -13.21
C GLY A 56 5.25 -12.80 -12.04
N PRO A 57 5.41 -13.85 -11.21
CA PRO A 57 6.39 -13.84 -10.12
C PRO A 57 7.83 -13.59 -10.57
N ILE A 58 8.25 -14.21 -11.69
CA ILE A 58 9.59 -13.99 -12.25
C ILE A 58 9.78 -12.53 -12.68
N LEU A 59 8.80 -11.94 -13.37
CA LEU A 59 8.85 -10.56 -13.81
C LEU A 59 8.92 -9.59 -12.63
N LEU A 60 8.10 -9.82 -11.59
CA LEU A 60 8.17 -9.04 -10.34
C LEU A 60 9.56 -9.12 -9.70
N PHE A 61 10.18 -10.30 -9.68
CA PHE A 61 11.53 -10.47 -9.15
C PHE A 61 12.57 -9.71 -9.96
N ILE A 62 12.49 -9.73 -11.30
CA ILE A 62 13.38 -8.98 -12.20
C ILE A 62 13.23 -7.48 -11.97
N ILE A 63 12.00 -6.98 -11.91
CA ILE A 63 11.70 -5.57 -11.65
C ILE A 63 12.28 -5.16 -10.30
N TYR A 64 11.97 -5.91 -9.24
CA TYR A 64 12.50 -5.67 -7.89
C TYR A 64 14.02 -5.62 -7.89
N TYR A 65 14.68 -6.59 -8.51
CA TYR A 65 16.13 -6.66 -8.59
C TYR A 65 16.72 -5.43 -9.31
N TYR A 66 16.11 -5.02 -10.41
CA TYR A 66 16.54 -3.85 -11.17
C TYR A 66 16.41 -2.55 -10.35
N TYR A 67 15.26 -2.32 -9.71
CA TYR A 67 15.05 -1.17 -8.83
C TYR A 67 16.05 -1.16 -7.67
N ARG A 68 16.22 -2.30 -6.99
CA ARG A 68 17.15 -2.45 -5.87
C ARG A 68 18.59 -2.14 -6.28
N LYS A 69 18.99 -2.51 -7.50
CA LYS A 69 20.33 -2.22 -8.04
C LYS A 69 20.52 -0.73 -8.32
N ARG A 70 19.51 -0.03 -8.83
CA ARG A 70 19.57 1.43 -9.07
C ARG A 70 19.69 2.21 -7.76
N ASP A 71 18.94 1.83 -6.74
CA ASP A 71 18.99 2.51 -5.44
C ASP A 71 20.37 2.41 -4.78
N LYS A 72 21.02 1.24 -4.90
CA LYS A 72 22.41 1.06 -4.40
C LYS A 72 23.41 1.96 -5.13
N LYS A 73 23.23 2.22 -6.42
CA LYS A 73 24.10 3.13 -7.18
C LYS A 73 23.92 4.58 -6.72
N LYS A 74 22.67 5.04 -6.62
CA LYS A 74 22.36 6.40 -6.17
C LYS A 74 22.89 6.71 -4.77
N LYS A 75 22.78 5.75 -3.84
CA LYS A 75 23.34 5.91 -2.48
C LYS A 75 24.86 6.07 -2.49
N LYS A 76 25.56 5.25 -3.28
CA LYS A 76 27.03 5.35 -3.41
C LYS A 76 27.49 6.66 -4.04
N GLU A 77 26.74 7.18 -5.02
CA GLU A 77 27.02 8.48 -5.64
C GLU A 77 26.81 9.62 -4.63
N ALA A 78 25.69 9.61 -3.89
CA ALA A 78 25.42 10.61 -2.85
C ALA A 78 26.45 10.58 -1.71
N GLU A 79 26.88 9.41 -1.26
CA GLU A 79 27.94 9.27 -0.24
C GLU A 79 29.28 9.84 -0.72
N ARG A 80 29.62 9.63 -2.00
CA ARG A 80 30.85 10.20 -2.60
C ARG A 80 30.78 11.71 -2.73
N GLU A 81 29.64 12.26 -3.14
CA GLU A 81 29.44 13.72 -3.22
C GLU A 81 29.50 14.38 -1.84
N ILE A 82 28.91 13.77 -0.82
CA ILE A 82 28.98 14.26 0.56
C ILE A 82 30.42 14.22 1.07
N LYS A 83 31.14 13.11 0.84
CA LYS A 83 32.53 12.97 1.24
C LYS A 83 33.43 14.01 0.55
N ALA A 84 33.27 14.21 -0.75
CA ALA A 84 34.03 15.21 -1.51
C ALA A 84 33.77 16.64 -1.01
N LYS A 85 32.52 16.98 -0.64
CA LYS A 85 32.19 18.29 -0.05
C LYS A 85 32.76 18.52 1.35
N ILE A 86 32.94 17.45 2.13
CA ILE A 86 33.56 17.55 3.46
C ILE A 86 35.07 17.76 3.28
N GLU A 87 35.73 16.94 2.45
CA GLU A 87 37.17 17.06 2.17
C GLU A 87 37.53 18.45 1.60
N SER A 88 36.76 18.97 0.65
CA SER A 88 37.01 20.32 0.11
C SER A 88 36.87 21.42 1.17
N LYS A 89 35.96 21.24 2.14
CA LYS A 89 35.71 22.23 3.19
C LYS A 89 36.79 22.23 4.25
N ASP A 90 37.38 21.07 4.55
CA ASP A 90 38.48 20.94 5.50
C ASP A 90 39.80 21.50 4.92
N GLU A 91 40.02 21.37 3.61
CA GLU A 91 41.17 21.99 2.91
C GLU A 91 41.11 23.53 2.96
N ASP A 92 39.94 24.14 2.74
CA ASP A 92 39.74 25.59 2.82
C ASP A 92 39.99 26.15 4.24
N VAL A 93 39.69 25.37 5.29
CA VAL A 93 39.91 25.77 6.69
C VAL A 93 41.38 25.64 7.09
N THR A 94 42.12 24.72 6.48
CA THR A 94 43.54 24.48 6.80
C THR A 94 44.47 25.47 6.11
N GLN A 95 44.00 26.13 5.03
CA GLN A 95 44.76 27.15 4.29
C GLN A 95 44.44 28.60 4.72
N ALA A 96 43.50 28.80 5.65
CA ALA A 96 43.15 30.10 6.24
C ALA A 96 43.89 30.35 7.56
#